data_AF-A0A2G2H485-F1
#
_entry.id   AF-A0A2G2H485-F1
#
_cell.length_a   1.000
_cell.length_b   1.000
_cell.length_c   1.000
_cell.angle_alpha   90.00
_cell.angle_beta   90.00
_cell.angle_gamma   90.00
#
_symmetry.space_group_name_H-M   'P 1'
#
loop_
_entity.id
_entity.type
_entity.pdbx_description
1 polymer ?
#
loop_
_entity_poly.entity_id
_entity_poly.type
_entity_poly.pdbx_seq_one_letter_code
_entity_poly.pdbx_strand_id
1 'polypeptide(L)'
;MRFFAIVLTLSVMLPAQAQLNPAVEGRLCQAASQDSAFGALVDQLIESGDVQMTAGESLLSIHCPDGQTVLSHMVKGRQAENLEYAVIDMGLSLSASRVSLNGQTVSLGDALTRLGADSDTATRNFVDSYLDDLADEDFNPNLRVSLK
;
A
#
# COMPACT_ATOMS: atom_id res chain seq x y z
N MET A 1 13.68 -45.78 -39.33
CA MET A 1 12.72 -45.16 -38.39
C MET A 1 13.36 -43.88 -37.85
N ARG A 2 12.81 -42.70 -38.17
CA ARG A 2 13.31 -41.39 -37.72
C ARG A 2 12.50 -40.97 -36.50
N PHE A 3 13.13 -40.86 -35.33
CA PHE A 3 12.51 -40.30 -34.14
C PHE A 3 12.74 -38.78 -34.13
N PHE A 4 11.66 -38.02 -34.26
CA PHE A 4 11.67 -36.57 -34.03
C PHE A 4 11.47 -36.33 -32.54
N ALA A 5 12.50 -35.79 -31.88
CA ALA A 5 12.40 -35.25 -30.52
C ALA A 5 11.86 -33.82 -30.61
N ILE A 6 10.65 -33.60 -30.09
CA ILE A 6 10.07 -32.26 -29.94
C ILE A 6 10.53 -31.71 -28.60
N VAL A 7 11.41 -30.71 -28.62
CA VAL A 7 11.80 -29.94 -27.43
C VAL A 7 10.74 -28.87 -27.22
N LEU A 8 9.84 -29.11 -26.26
CA LEU A 8 8.91 -28.09 -25.77
C LEU A 8 9.66 -27.14 -24.82
N THR A 9 10.05 -25.97 -25.32
CA THR A 9 10.49 -24.85 -24.48
C THR A 9 9.26 -24.19 -23.87
N LEU A 10 8.95 -24.53 -22.61
CA LEU A 10 7.98 -23.80 -21.79
C LEU A 10 8.59 -22.44 -21.42
N SER A 11 8.20 -21.38 -22.15
CA SER A 11 8.53 -20.01 -21.77
C SER A 11 7.62 -19.60 -20.60
N VAL A 12 8.12 -19.73 -19.37
CA VAL A 12 7.49 -19.16 -18.19
C VAL A 12 7.64 -17.64 -18.29
N MET A 13 6.61 -16.96 -18.77
CA MET A 13 6.51 -15.51 -18.65
C MET A 13 6.22 -15.16 -17.18
N LEU A 14 7.27 -14.87 -16.42
CA LEU A 14 7.13 -14.22 -15.12
C LEU A 14 6.57 -12.81 -15.35
N PRO A 15 5.53 -12.38 -14.61
CA PRO A 15 5.13 -10.99 -14.64
C PRO A 15 6.30 -10.19 -14.07
N ALA A 16 6.93 -9.38 -14.91
CA ALA A 16 7.86 -8.37 -14.44
C ALA A 16 7.02 -7.35 -13.65
N GLN A 17 6.97 -7.50 -12.33
CA GLN A 17 6.60 -6.39 -11.47
C GLN A 17 7.65 -5.32 -11.75
N ALA A 18 7.24 -4.24 -12.42
CA ALA A 18 8.12 -3.12 -12.72
C ALA A 18 8.62 -2.59 -11.37
N GLN A 19 9.85 -2.93 -11.03
CA GLN A 19 10.47 -2.55 -9.78
C GLN A 19 10.72 -1.04 -9.86
N LEU A 20 10.18 -0.29 -8.90
CA LEU A 20 10.34 1.16 -8.86
C LEU A 20 11.82 1.51 -8.72
N ASN A 21 12.19 2.68 -9.25
CA ASN A 21 13.53 3.20 -9.06
C ASN A 21 13.79 3.39 -7.54
N PRO A 22 14.92 2.91 -6.98
CA PRO A 22 15.23 3.09 -5.55
C PRO A 22 15.17 4.55 -5.07
N ALA A 23 15.46 5.51 -5.95
CA ALA A 23 15.31 6.93 -5.63
C ALA A 23 13.84 7.34 -5.42
N VAL A 24 12.91 6.73 -6.15
CA VAL A 24 11.45 6.93 -6.00
C VAL A 24 10.97 6.25 -4.71
N GLU A 25 11.43 5.04 -4.41
CA GLU A 25 11.13 4.34 -3.15
C GLU A 25 11.56 5.18 -1.93
N GLY A 26 12.77 5.75 -1.96
CA GLY A 26 13.26 6.64 -0.90
C GLY A 26 12.39 7.89 -0.71
N ARG A 27 11.93 8.51 -1.82
CA ARG A 27 11.01 9.67 -1.77
C ARG A 27 9.66 9.29 -1.20
N LEU A 28 9.11 8.13 -1.56
CA LEU A 28 7.84 7.62 -1.03
C LEU A 28 7.93 7.38 0.48
N CYS A 29 9.03 6.79 0.96
CA CYS A 29 9.29 6.60 2.38
C CYS A 29 9.38 7.92 3.15
N GLN A 30 10.06 8.92 2.57
CA GLN A 30 10.13 10.25 3.17
C GLN A 30 8.76 10.92 3.23
N ALA A 31 8.01 10.89 2.12
CA ALA A 31 6.69 11.50 2.02
C ALA A 31 5.69 10.84 2.97
N ALA A 32 5.78 9.51 3.16
CA ALA A 32 4.95 8.76 4.09
C ALA A 32 5.08 9.23 5.56
N SER A 33 6.20 9.88 5.91
CA SER A 33 6.46 10.43 7.25
C SER A 33 6.15 11.93 7.37
N GLN A 34 5.77 12.58 6.29
CA GLN A 34 5.51 14.02 6.23
C GLN A 34 4.02 14.28 6.07
N ASP A 35 3.54 15.33 6.72
CA ASP A 35 2.15 15.75 6.68
C ASP A 35 1.71 16.03 5.24
N SER A 36 0.60 15.40 4.83
CA SER A 36 -0.03 15.50 3.50
C SER A 36 0.88 15.22 2.28
N ALA A 37 2.11 14.74 2.46
CA ALA A 37 3.11 14.72 1.40
C ALA A 37 3.00 13.49 0.49
N PHE A 38 2.45 12.39 0.98
CA PHE A 38 2.41 11.13 0.24
C PHE A 38 1.49 11.23 -0.98
N GLY A 39 0.26 11.70 -0.79
CA GLY A 39 -0.71 11.82 -1.89
C GLY A 39 -0.20 12.71 -3.02
N ALA A 40 0.32 13.88 -2.66
CA ALA A 40 0.91 14.82 -3.63
C ALA A 40 2.07 14.21 -4.43
N LEU A 41 2.91 13.37 -3.80
CA LEU A 41 3.98 12.68 -4.50
C LEU A 41 3.43 11.57 -5.41
N VAL A 42 2.45 10.80 -4.95
CA VAL A 42 1.85 9.71 -5.75
C VAL A 42 1.14 10.27 -6.97
N ASP A 43 0.39 11.37 -6.84
CA ASP A 43 -0.23 12.06 -7.97
C ASP A 43 0.81 12.46 -9.03
N GLN A 44 1.92 13.07 -8.61
CA GLN A 44 3.01 13.44 -9.53
C GLN A 44 3.59 12.22 -10.25
N LEU A 45 3.74 11.09 -9.56
CA LEU A 45 4.28 9.86 -10.14
C LEU A 45 3.26 9.17 -11.08
N ILE A 46 1.97 9.32 -10.83
CA ILE A 46 0.92 8.88 -11.75
C ILE A 46 0.92 9.74 -13.00
N GLU A 47 0.99 11.06 -12.86
CA GLU A 47 1.03 12.02 -13.95
C GLU A 47 2.26 11.84 -14.86
N SER A 48 3.42 11.52 -14.28
CA SER A 48 4.64 11.21 -15.03
C SER A 48 4.64 9.82 -15.67
N GLY A 49 3.69 8.95 -15.31
CA GLY A 49 3.61 7.57 -15.76
C GLY A 49 4.60 6.62 -15.06
N ASP A 50 5.25 7.06 -13.98
CA ASP A 50 6.15 6.23 -13.17
C ASP A 50 5.37 5.22 -12.31
N VAL A 51 4.13 5.54 -11.95
CA VAL A 51 3.25 4.73 -11.10
C VAL A 51 1.87 4.61 -11.76
N GLN A 52 1.26 3.43 -11.66
CA GLN A 52 -0.13 3.25 -12.12
C GLN A 52 -1.12 3.68 -11.04
N MET A 53 -2.29 4.16 -11.45
CA MET A 53 -3.36 4.57 -10.52
C MET A 53 -3.83 3.43 -9.60
N THR A 54 -3.67 2.17 -10.02
CA THR A 54 -4.01 0.97 -9.24
C THR A 54 -2.87 0.44 -8.37
N ALA A 55 -1.76 1.17 -8.23
CA ALA A 55 -0.56 0.66 -7.57
C ALA A 55 -0.59 0.74 -6.03
N GLY A 56 -1.71 1.13 -5.40
CA GLY A 56 -1.77 1.44 -3.96
C GLY A 56 -1.25 0.33 -3.06
N GLU A 57 -1.67 -0.91 -3.30
CA GLU A 57 -1.18 -2.09 -2.56
C GLU A 57 0.35 -2.22 -2.62
N SER A 58 0.91 -2.07 -3.83
CA SER A 58 2.36 -2.13 -4.02
C SER A 58 3.08 -0.96 -3.37
N LEU A 59 2.54 0.26 -3.46
CA LEU A 59 3.14 1.46 -2.86
C LEU A 59 3.22 1.33 -1.33
N LEU A 60 2.13 0.90 -0.68
CA LEU A 60 2.10 0.69 0.76
C LEU A 60 3.06 -0.41 1.24
N SER A 61 3.39 -1.35 0.33
CA SER A 61 4.26 -2.50 0.59
C SER A 61 5.75 -2.25 0.32
N ILE A 62 6.12 -1.07 -0.20
CA ILE A 62 7.52 -0.71 -0.44
C ILE A 62 8.28 -0.72 0.87
N HIS A 63 9.44 -1.39 0.88
CA HIS A 63 10.33 -1.41 2.02
C HIS A 63 11.28 -0.21 1.96
N CYS A 64 11.29 0.56 3.04
CA CYS A 64 12.16 1.69 3.25
C CYS A 64 13.56 1.24 3.70
N PRO A 65 14.57 2.11 3.62
CA PRO A 65 15.95 1.75 3.99
C PRO A 65 16.14 1.27 5.44
N ASP A 66 15.20 1.59 6.32
CA ASP A 66 15.16 1.14 7.71
C ASP A 66 14.45 -0.21 7.91
N GLY A 67 14.05 -0.87 6.81
CA GLY A 67 13.37 -2.16 6.81
C GLY A 67 11.88 -2.10 7.12
N GLN A 68 11.34 -0.91 7.38
CA GLN A 68 9.91 -0.68 7.57
C GLN A 68 9.20 -0.51 6.23
N THR A 69 7.88 -0.66 6.18
CA THR A 69 7.12 -0.34 4.96
C THR A 69 6.67 1.12 4.93
N VAL A 70 6.33 1.63 3.74
CA VAL A 70 5.63 2.92 3.57
C VAL A 70 4.41 3.01 4.48
N LEU A 71 3.59 1.95 4.54
CA LEU A 71 2.44 1.88 5.47
C LEU A 71 2.88 2.01 6.94
N SER A 72 3.98 1.37 7.33
CA SER A 72 4.49 1.43 8.70
C SER A 72 4.89 2.86 9.09
N HIS A 73 5.52 3.61 8.18
CA HIS A 73 5.90 5.01 8.39
C HIS A 73 4.68 5.91 8.60
N MET A 74 3.63 5.75 7.79
CA MET A 74 2.39 6.52 7.95
C MET A 74 1.73 6.25 9.31
N VAL A 75 1.59 4.97 9.69
CA VAL A 75 0.93 4.60 10.95
C VAL A 75 1.72 5.09 12.15
N LYS A 76 3.03 4.86 12.19
CA LYS A 76 3.88 5.32 13.31
C LYS A 76 4.00 6.83 13.39
N GLY A 77 3.98 7.51 12.24
CA GLY A 77 3.90 8.96 12.15
C GLY A 77 2.52 9.52 12.47
N ARG A 78 1.50 8.67 12.61
CA ARG A 78 0.08 9.04 12.77
C ARG A 78 -0.39 9.99 11.65
N GLN A 79 0.02 9.69 10.43
CA GLN A 79 -0.24 10.50 9.24
C GLN A 79 -1.64 10.20 8.68
N ALA A 80 -2.66 10.82 9.28
CA ALA A 80 -4.06 10.60 8.90
C ALA A 80 -4.32 10.87 7.41
N GLU A 81 -3.88 12.03 6.92
CA GLU A 81 -4.15 12.45 5.53
C GLU A 81 -3.45 11.54 4.50
N ASN A 82 -2.24 11.05 4.82
CA ASN A 82 -1.56 10.10 3.94
C ASN A 82 -2.28 8.74 3.88
N LEU A 83 -2.84 8.30 5.01
CA LEU A 83 -3.64 7.07 5.05
C LEU A 83 -5.00 7.27 4.36
N GLU A 84 -5.64 8.43 4.55
CA GLU A 84 -6.87 8.81 3.86
C GLU A 84 -6.69 8.75 2.35
N TYR A 85 -5.62 9.36 1.82
CA TYR A 85 -5.32 9.27 0.39
C TYR A 85 -5.16 7.81 -0.07
N ALA A 86 -4.43 7.00 0.70
CA ALA A 86 -4.21 5.59 0.35
C ALA A 86 -5.49 4.75 0.40
N VAL A 87 -6.39 4.98 1.34
CA VAL A 87 -7.61 4.17 1.51
C VAL A 87 -8.76 4.70 0.66
N ILE A 88 -8.95 6.02 0.66
CA ILE A 88 -10.08 6.69 0.05
C ILE A 88 -9.77 7.04 -1.41
N ASP A 89 -8.78 7.89 -1.65
CA ASP A 89 -8.49 8.41 -3.01
C ASP A 89 -7.97 7.31 -3.94
N MET A 90 -7.08 6.46 -3.44
CA MET A 90 -6.58 5.30 -4.19
C MET A 90 -7.56 4.10 -4.17
N GLY A 91 -8.64 4.18 -3.40
CA GLY A 91 -9.70 3.15 -3.38
C GLY A 91 -9.28 1.81 -2.77
N LEU A 92 -8.33 1.80 -1.83
CA LEU A 92 -7.94 0.56 -1.16
C LEU A 92 -9.01 0.10 -0.16
N SER A 93 -9.20 -1.22 -0.10
CA SER A 93 -10.17 -1.85 0.78
C SER A 93 -9.48 -2.46 1.99
N LEU A 94 -9.99 -2.18 3.20
CA LEU A 94 -9.47 -2.77 4.43
C LEU A 94 -9.50 -4.31 4.41
N SER A 95 -10.49 -4.92 3.77
CA SER A 95 -10.66 -6.37 3.74
C SER A 95 -10.13 -7.00 2.46
N ALA A 96 -10.25 -6.35 1.30
CA ALA A 96 -9.81 -6.92 0.03
C ALA A 96 -8.34 -6.65 -0.26
N SER A 97 -7.86 -5.42 0.00
CA SER A 97 -6.52 -5.01 -0.42
C SER A 97 -5.43 -5.70 0.38
N ARG A 98 -4.37 -6.11 -0.32
CA ARG A 98 -3.28 -6.93 0.23
C ARG A 98 -1.99 -6.14 0.31
N VAL A 99 -1.39 -6.11 1.50
CA VAL A 99 -0.13 -5.39 1.75
C VAL A 99 0.90 -6.30 2.39
N SER A 100 2.17 -6.00 2.16
CA SER A 100 3.29 -6.64 2.84
C SER A 100 3.51 -5.99 4.22
N LEU A 101 3.58 -6.81 5.26
CA LEU A 101 3.98 -6.41 6.60
C LEU A 101 4.84 -7.52 7.23
N ASN A 102 6.07 -7.18 7.64
CA ASN A 102 7.01 -8.12 8.25
C ASN A 102 7.22 -9.42 7.43
N GLY A 103 7.29 -9.28 6.09
CA GLY A 103 7.45 -10.41 5.17
C GLY A 103 6.20 -11.26 4.95
N GLN A 104 5.04 -10.86 5.50
CA GLN A 104 3.75 -11.51 5.29
C GLN A 104 2.83 -10.65 4.44
N THR A 105 2.10 -11.28 3.52
CA THR A 105 0.98 -10.62 2.83
C THR A 105 -0.29 -10.76 3.67
N VAL A 106 -0.86 -9.64 4.08
CA VAL A 106 -2.06 -9.56 4.94
C VAL A 106 -3.08 -8.59 4.34
N SER A 107 -4.33 -8.61 4.80
CA SER A 107 -5.28 -7.54 4.45
C SER A 107 -4.81 -6.20 5.04
N LEU A 108 -5.18 -5.10 4.40
CA LEU A 108 -4.82 -3.76 4.87
C LEU A 108 -5.32 -3.48 6.29
N GLY A 109 -6.56 -3.87 6.61
CA GLY A 109 -7.11 -3.72 7.96
C GLY A 109 -6.36 -4.56 9.01
N ASP A 110 -5.93 -5.76 8.66
CA ASP A 110 -5.09 -6.60 9.54
C ASP A 110 -3.72 -5.96 9.75
N ALA A 111 -3.13 -5.37 8.69
CA ALA A 111 -1.87 -4.67 8.80
C ALA A 111 -1.95 -3.46 9.73
N LEU A 112 -2.98 -2.62 9.58
CA LEU A 112 -3.22 -1.47 10.45
C LEU A 112 -3.39 -1.91 11.90
N THR A 113 -4.23 -2.91 12.15
CA THR A 113 -4.48 -3.45 13.49
C THR A 113 -3.19 -3.96 14.14
N ARG A 114 -2.36 -4.72 13.40
CA ARG A 114 -1.06 -5.23 13.90
C ARG A 114 -0.09 -4.09 14.20
N LEU A 115 0.00 -3.10 13.30
CA LEU A 115 0.86 -1.93 13.49
C LEU A 115 0.47 -1.12 14.74
N GLY A 116 -0.83 -0.96 15.01
CA GLY A 116 -1.33 -0.32 16.23
C GLY A 116 -1.05 -1.14 17.49
N ALA A 117 -1.27 -2.47 17.44
CA ALA A 117 -1.04 -3.37 18.57
C ALA A 117 0.43 -3.44 19.02
N ASP A 118 1.35 -3.40 18.05
CA ASP A 118 2.81 -3.47 18.26
C ASP A 118 3.45 -2.11 18.56
N SER A 119 2.64 -1.05 18.77
CA SER A 119 3.11 0.33 18.97
C SER A 119 2.72 0.90 20.35
N ASP A 120 3.18 2.13 20.60
CA ASP A 120 2.82 2.90 21.80
C ASP A 120 1.32 3.23 21.88
N THR A 121 0.85 3.66 23.06
CA THR A 121 -0.55 3.97 23.30
C THR A 121 -1.09 5.05 22.36
N ALA A 122 -0.28 6.05 22.00
CA ALA A 122 -0.70 7.12 21.11
C ALA A 122 -0.98 6.60 19.70
N THR A 123 -0.12 5.73 19.19
CA THR A 123 -0.25 5.11 17.87
C THR A 123 -1.39 4.11 17.84
N ARG A 124 -1.59 3.34 18.93
CA ARG A 124 -2.75 2.46 19.06
C ARG A 124 -4.07 3.23 19.02
N ASN A 125 -4.21 4.27 19.83
CA ASN A 125 -5.41 5.12 19.85
C ASN A 125 -5.66 5.77 18.48
N PHE A 126 -4.59 6.18 17.79
CA PHE A 126 -4.70 6.69 16.43
C PHE A 126 -5.25 5.64 15.47
N VAL A 127 -4.72 4.42 15.48
CA VAL A 127 -5.21 3.33 14.62
C VAL A 127 -6.66 2.98 14.94
N ASP A 128 -7.01 2.87 16.22
CA ASP A 128 -8.38 2.55 16.65
C ASP A 128 -9.35 3.63 16.16
N SER A 129 -9.04 4.91 16.39
CA SER A 129 -9.86 6.03 15.89
C SER A 129 -9.97 6.03 14.37
N TYR A 130 -8.85 5.79 13.67
CA TYR A 130 -8.84 5.80 12.22
C TYR A 130 -9.64 4.65 11.60
N LEU A 131 -9.61 3.46 12.22
CA LEU A 131 -10.43 2.33 11.78
C LEU A 131 -11.92 2.57 12.05
N ASP A 132 -12.25 3.24 13.16
CA ASP A 132 -13.63 3.67 13.46
C ASP A 132 -14.11 4.72 12.43
N ASP A 133 -13.29 5.72 12.12
CA ASP A 133 -13.59 6.75 11.12
C ASP A 133 -13.81 6.11 9.73
N LEU A 134 -12.97 5.15 9.34
CA LEU A 134 -13.11 4.44 8.06
C LEU A 134 -14.38 3.57 7.95
N ALA A 135 -15.04 3.27 9.07
CA ALA A 135 -16.32 2.58 9.10
C ALA A 135 -17.53 3.53 8.96
N ASP A 136 -17.31 4.85 9.07
CA ASP A 136 -18.30 5.88 8.83
C ASP A 136 -18.37 6.22 7.32
N GLU A 137 -19.56 6.21 6.73
CA GLU A 137 -19.75 6.51 5.30
C GLU A 137 -19.58 7.99 4.94
N ASP A 138 -19.74 8.89 5.91
CA ASP A 138 -19.52 10.32 5.71
C ASP A 138 -18.03 10.64 5.64
N PHE A 139 -17.21 9.86 6.36
CA PHE A 139 -15.75 9.92 6.27
C PHE A 139 -15.24 9.10 5.09
N ASN A 140 -15.70 7.84 4.94
CA ASN A 140 -15.29 6.92 3.89
C ASN A 140 -16.40 6.69 2.85
N PRO A 141 -16.48 7.53 1.80
CA PRO A 141 -17.53 7.42 0.79
C PRO A 141 -17.44 6.13 -0.05
N ASN A 142 -16.30 5.41 -0.02
CA ASN A 142 -16.13 4.15 -0.77
C ASN A 142 -17.04 3.02 -0.24
N LEU A 143 -17.53 3.13 1.00
CA LEU A 143 -18.51 2.20 1.56
C LEU A 143 -19.84 2.20 0.79
N ARG A 144 -20.25 3.37 0.28
CA ARG A 144 -21.50 3.53 -0.50
C ARG A 144 -21.43 2.92 -1.89
N VAL A 145 -20.22 2.84 -2.45
CA VAL A 145 -19.98 2.29 -3.79
C VAL A 145 -19.91 0.76 -3.75
N SER A 146 -19.46 0.19 -2.62
CA SER A 146 -19.25 -1.26 -2.45
C SER A 146 -20.53 -2.08 -2.22
N LEU A 147 -21.68 -1.43 -2.01
CA LEU A 147 -22.99 -2.06 -1.72
C LEU A 147 -23.90 -2.23 -2.95
N LYS A 148 -23.39 -2.03 -4.16
CA LYS A 148 -24.10 -2.23 -5.44
C LYS A 148 -23.46 -3.32 -6.27
#